data_AF-A0A645DAA8-F1
#
_entry.id   AF-A0A645DAA8-F1
#
_cell.length_a   1.000
_cell.length_b   1.000
_cell.length_c   1.000
_cell.angle_alpha   90.00
_cell.angle_beta   90.00
_cell.angle_gamma   90.00
#
_symmetry.space_group_name_H-M   'P 1'
#
loop_
_entity.id
_entity.type
_entity.pdbx_description
1 polymer ?
#
loop_
_entity_poly.entity_id
_entity_poly.type
_entity_poly.pdbx_seq_one_letter_code
_entity_poly.pdbx_strand_id
1 'polypeptide(L)'
;MTQKLELSQITRLYNAAVQQQLRAYMTQWGMDSQEELDLFNARKVNALLTLFWQYYRGAKGAKQKQMALNYDWSALLDEESKAFSNNAKLSRVRRMQMHAVLTKQRVLLDCFAWFGGIRMRAKHGA
;
A
#
# COMPACT_ATOMS: atom_id res chain seq x y z
N MET A 1 14.21 20.26 -5.47
CA MET A 1 13.44 20.58 -4.25
C MET A 1 12.11 19.81 -4.11
N THR A 2 11.52 19.29 -5.19
CA THR A 2 10.20 18.62 -5.21
C THR A 2 10.14 17.26 -4.50
N GLN A 3 11.22 16.46 -4.55
CA GLN A 3 11.22 15.08 -4.01
C GLN A 3 11.03 14.99 -2.49
N LYS A 4 11.66 15.90 -1.73
CA LYS A 4 11.62 15.89 -0.26
C LYS A 4 10.22 16.27 0.27
N LEU A 5 9.53 17.14 -0.47
CA LEU A 5 8.17 17.58 -0.18
C LEU A 5 7.16 16.43 -0.44
N GLU A 6 7.32 15.70 -1.55
CA GLU A 6 6.53 14.51 -1.89
C GLU A 6 6.71 13.37 -0.86
N LEU A 7 7.95 13.10 -0.42
CA LEU A 7 8.27 12.10 0.61
C LEU A 7 7.60 12.42 1.96
N SER A 8 7.71 13.67 2.43
CA SER A 8 7.06 14.09 3.69
C SER A 8 5.53 13.96 3.63
N GLN A 9 4.93 14.16 2.45
CA GLN A 9 3.50 13.96 2.25
C GLN A 9 3.11 12.48 2.29
N ILE A 10 3.90 11.59 1.66
CA ILE A 10 3.65 10.13 1.70
C ILE A 10 3.66 9.63 3.14
N THR A 11 4.68 9.98 3.94
CA THR A 11 4.76 9.58 5.35
C THR A 11 3.60 10.13 6.17
N ARG A 12 3.21 11.40 5.95
CA ARG A 12 2.08 12.03 6.63
C ARG A 12 0.75 11.35 6.29
N LEU A 13 0.53 11.00 5.02
CA LEU A 13 -0.71 10.38 4.55
C LEU A 13 -0.84 8.92 5.00
N TYR A 14 0.26 8.18 5.08
CA TYR A 14 0.26 6.83 5.65
C TYR A 14 0.05 6.82 7.17
N ASN A 15 0.57 7.86 7.84
CA ASN A 15 0.41 8.12 9.27
C ASN A 15 0.83 6.94 10.18
N ALA A 16 2.06 6.46 9.99
CA ALA A 16 2.63 5.32 10.72
C ALA A 16 2.56 5.48 12.25
N ALA A 17 2.72 6.71 12.76
CA ALA A 17 2.65 7.00 14.20
C ALA A 17 1.27 6.68 14.78
N VAL A 18 0.19 7.05 14.10
CA VAL A 18 -1.18 6.71 14.53
C VAL A 18 -1.42 5.22 14.48
N GLN A 19 -0.87 4.50 13.49
CA GLN A 19 -0.99 3.05 13.42
C GLN A 19 -0.27 2.38 14.61
N GLN A 20 0.91 2.87 14.99
CA GLN A 20 1.65 2.37 16.15
C GLN A 20 0.89 2.62 17.46
N GLN A 21 0.28 3.80 17.61
CA GLN A 21 -0.60 4.10 18.75
C GLN A 21 -1.81 3.16 18.78
N LEU A 22 -2.44 2.92 17.63
CA LEU A 22 -3.57 1.98 17.54
C LEU A 22 -3.15 0.57 17.96
N ARG A 23 -1.96 0.10 17.55
CA ARG A 23 -1.44 -1.21 17.95
C ARG A 23 -1.27 -1.32 19.47
N ALA A 24 -0.78 -0.26 20.11
CA ALA A 24 -0.63 -0.21 21.57
C ALA A 24 -1.99 -0.24 22.28
N TYR A 25 -2.98 0.53 21.79
CA TYR A 25 -4.33 0.51 22.35
C TYR A 25 -5.05 -0.82 22.14
N MET A 26 -4.85 -1.49 21.00
CA MET A 26 -5.38 -2.83 20.77
C MET A 26 -4.94 -3.80 21.87
N THR A 27 -3.66 -3.81 22.23
CA THR A 27 -3.17 -4.63 23.35
C THR A 27 -3.74 -4.16 24.70
N GLN A 28 -3.81 -2.85 24.95
CA GLN A 28 -4.37 -2.33 26.20
C GLN A 28 -5.85 -2.70 26.39
N TRP A 29 -6.62 -2.78 25.30
CA TRP A 29 -8.04 -3.13 25.33
C TRP A 29 -8.32 -4.63 25.16
N GLY A 30 -7.28 -5.46 25.10
CA GLY A 30 -7.42 -6.92 24.90
C GLY A 30 -7.93 -7.31 23.50
N MET A 31 -7.74 -6.43 22.51
CA MET A 31 -8.05 -6.64 21.09
C MET A 31 -6.80 -7.05 20.30
N ASP A 32 -5.96 -7.90 20.87
CA ASP A 32 -4.71 -8.36 20.28
C ASP A 32 -4.66 -9.88 20.08
N SER A 33 -5.83 -10.50 19.93
CA SER A 33 -5.91 -11.87 19.42
C SER A 33 -5.22 -11.95 18.04
N GLN A 34 -4.67 -13.11 17.70
CA GLN A 34 -3.99 -13.29 16.41
C GLN A 34 -4.86 -12.90 15.21
N GLU A 35 -6.18 -13.16 15.31
CA GLU A 35 -7.12 -12.77 14.27
C GLU A 35 -7.23 -11.24 14.09
N GLU A 36 -7.30 -10.49 15.19
CA GLU A 36 -7.38 -9.04 15.15
C GLU A 36 -6.08 -8.41 14.65
N LEU A 37 -4.94 -8.97 15.05
CA LEU A 37 -3.63 -8.57 14.55
C LEU A 37 -3.50 -8.80 13.05
N ASP A 38 -3.96 -9.95 12.58
CA ASP A 38 -3.99 -10.26 11.16
C ASP A 38 -4.86 -9.26 10.38
N LEU A 39 -6.03 -8.89 10.91
CA LEU A 39 -6.91 -7.89 10.30
C LEU A 39 -6.27 -6.49 10.31
N PHE A 40 -5.60 -6.12 11.39
CA PHE A 40 -4.87 -4.87 11.51
C PHE A 40 -3.74 -4.77 10.49
N ASN A 41 -2.90 -5.80 10.40
CA ASN A 41 -1.82 -5.88 9.40
C ASN A 41 -2.38 -5.86 7.97
N ALA A 42 -3.49 -6.56 7.70
CA ALA A 42 -4.16 -6.49 6.40
C ALA A 42 -4.61 -5.07 6.04
N ARG A 43 -5.13 -4.31 7.01
CA ARG A 43 -5.53 -2.91 6.83
C ARG A 43 -4.31 -2.02 6.52
N LYS A 44 -3.19 -2.20 7.22
CA LYS A 44 -1.94 -1.47 6.96
C LYS A 44 -1.42 -1.69 5.55
N VAL A 45 -1.38 -2.95 5.09
CA VAL A 45 -0.96 -3.30 3.73
C VAL A 45 -1.92 -2.70 2.69
N ASN A 46 -3.24 -2.77 2.93
CA ASN A 46 -4.23 -2.17 2.03
C ASN A 46 -4.14 -0.63 1.96
N ALA A 47 -3.89 0.03 3.09
CA ALA A 47 -3.67 1.48 3.16
C ALA A 47 -2.42 1.88 2.34
N LEU A 48 -1.32 1.14 2.52
CA LEU A 48 -0.10 1.37 1.76
C LEU A 48 -0.32 1.18 0.26
N LEU A 49 -0.97 0.09 -0.15
CA LEU A 49 -1.29 -0.14 -1.57
C LEU A 49 -2.18 0.96 -2.14
N THR A 50 -3.13 1.47 -1.36
CA THR A 50 -3.99 2.58 -1.78
C THR A 50 -3.16 3.83 -2.05
N LEU A 51 -2.25 4.17 -1.14
CA LEU A 51 -1.35 5.30 -1.30
C LEU A 51 -0.44 5.11 -2.52
N PHE A 52 0.20 3.95 -2.65
CA PHE A 52 1.00 3.60 -3.83
C PHE A 52 0.22 3.84 -5.13
N TRP A 53 -1.02 3.33 -5.22
CA TRP A 53 -1.82 3.45 -6.44
C TRP A 53 -2.22 4.90 -6.73
N GLN A 54 -2.44 5.74 -5.73
CA GLN A 54 -2.70 7.17 -5.93
C GLN A 54 -1.51 7.85 -6.63
N TYR A 55 -0.29 7.64 -6.12
CA TYR A 55 0.92 8.20 -6.73
C TYR A 55 1.24 7.58 -8.10
N TYR A 56 1.13 6.25 -8.22
CA TYR A 56 1.48 5.55 -9.45
C TYR A 56 0.51 5.82 -10.60
N ARG A 57 -0.81 5.94 -10.31
CA ARG A 57 -1.82 6.27 -11.34
C ARG A 57 -1.93 7.77 -11.61
N GLY A 58 -1.64 8.61 -10.61
CA GLY A 58 -1.57 10.06 -10.78
C GLY A 58 -0.34 10.55 -11.56
N ALA A 59 0.68 9.70 -11.72
CA ALA A 59 1.87 10.01 -12.48
C ALA A 59 1.58 10.24 -13.98
N LYS A 60 1.97 11.40 -14.50
CA LYS A 60 1.71 11.84 -15.90
C LYS A 60 2.61 11.19 -16.95
N GLY A 61 3.54 10.33 -16.57
CA GLY A 61 4.45 9.68 -17.52
C GLY A 61 5.40 8.66 -16.90
N ALA A 62 6.18 8.00 -17.78
CA ALA A 62 7.09 6.93 -17.42
C ALA A 62 8.09 7.30 -16.31
N LYS A 63 8.65 8.52 -16.37
CA LYS A 63 9.62 9.02 -15.38
C LYS A 63 8.99 9.16 -14.00
N GLN A 64 7.77 9.72 -13.91
CA GLN A 64 7.07 9.89 -12.63
C GLN A 64 6.60 8.54 -12.06
N LYS A 65 6.15 7.61 -12.91
CA LYS A 65 5.85 6.23 -12.49
C LYS A 65 7.09 5.53 -11.92
N GLN A 66 8.25 5.71 -12.57
CA GLN A 66 9.51 5.17 -12.08
C GLN A 66 9.90 5.80 -10.73
N MET A 67 9.66 7.09 -10.53
CA MET A 67 9.88 7.75 -9.24
C MET A 67 8.99 7.17 -8.14
N ALA A 68 7.69 7.00 -8.41
CA ALA A 68 6.78 6.35 -7.47
C ALA A 68 7.21 4.91 -7.16
N LEU A 69 7.69 4.16 -8.15
CA LEU A 69 8.15 2.78 -7.98
C LEU A 69 9.48 2.68 -7.23
N ASN A 70 10.37 3.66 -7.39
CA ASN A 70 11.68 3.69 -6.74
C ASN A 70 11.61 4.13 -5.28
N TYR A 71 10.50 4.72 -4.84
CA TYR A 71 10.26 5.01 -3.42
C TYR A 71 10.31 3.72 -2.60
N ASP A 72 10.92 3.78 -1.42
CA ASP A 72 10.99 2.63 -0.52
C ASP A 72 9.67 2.47 0.26
N TRP A 73 8.70 1.82 -0.40
CA TRP A 73 7.41 1.50 0.21
C TRP A 73 7.56 0.53 1.38
N SER A 74 8.60 -0.31 1.39
CA SER A 74 8.81 -1.29 2.46
C SER A 74 9.14 -0.62 3.79
N ALA A 75 9.79 0.56 3.77
CA ALA A 75 10.12 1.34 4.96
C ALA A 75 8.88 1.89 5.70
N LEU A 76 7.71 1.90 5.06
CA LEU A 76 6.45 2.30 5.70
C LEU A 76 5.80 1.15 6.48
N LEU A 77 6.25 -0.10 6.30
CA LEU A 77 5.76 -1.25 7.05
C LEU A 77 6.74 -1.61 8.17
N ASP A 78 6.22 -1.97 9.32
CA ASP A 78 7.00 -2.68 10.34
C ASP A 78 7.22 -4.15 9.94
N GLU A 79 8.13 -4.83 10.64
CA GLU A 79 8.50 -6.22 10.33
C GLU A 79 7.30 -7.17 10.38
N GLU A 80 6.37 -6.97 11.33
CA GLU A 80 5.14 -7.75 11.43
C GLU A 80 4.28 -7.60 10.17
N SER A 81 4.05 -6.37 9.72
CA SER A 81 3.30 -6.10 8.49
C SER A 81 4.03 -6.56 7.22
N LYS A 82 5.37 -6.53 7.20
CA LYS A 82 6.17 -7.06 6.08
C LYS A 82 5.98 -8.57 5.95
N ALA A 83 6.09 -9.31 7.05
CA ALA A 83 5.80 -10.75 7.07
C ALA A 83 4.35 -11.04 6.65
N PHE A 84 3.43 -10.15 7.01
CA PHE A 84 2.01 -10.25 6.67
C PHE A 84 1.68 -10.04 5.19
N SER A 85 2.56 -9.40 4.41
CA SER A 85 2.35 -9.17 2.97
C SER A 85 2.09 -10.45 2.16
N ASN A 86 2.46 -11.62 2.72
CA ASN A 86 2.23 -12.95 2.13
C ASN A 86 1.09 -13.75 2.79
N ASN A 87 0.44 -13.22 3.83
CA ASN A 87 -0.57 -13.93 4.64
C ASN A 87 -1.88 -14.20 3.87
N ALA A 88 -2.54 -15.32 4.18
CA ALA A 88 -3.79 -15.76 3.58
C ALA A 88 -4.99 -14.81 3.79
N LYS A 89 -5.03 -14.01 4.87
CA LYS A 89 -6.11 -13.02 5.08
C LYS A 89 -6.06 -11.86 4.07
N LEU A 90 -4.94 -11.66 3.39
CA LEU A 90 -4.84 -10.73 2.27
C LEU A 90 -5.26 -11.44 0.97
N SER A 91 -6.16 -10.83 0.20
CA SER A 91 -6.61 -11.42 -1.08
C SER A 91 -5.43 -11.65 -2.02
N ARG A 92 -5.48 -12.73 -2.82
CA ARG A 92 -4.37 -13.11 -3.74
C ARG A 92 -3.93 -11.95 -4.63
N VAL A 93 -4.88 -11.17 -5.14
CA VAL A 93 -4.61 -9.99 -5.98
C VAL A 93 -3.82 -8.93 -5.20
N ARG A 94 -4.22 -8.64 -3.95
CA ARG A 94 -3.50 -7.66 -3.11
C ARG A 94 -2.08 -8.13 -2.78
N ARG A 95 -1.88 -9.43 -2.55
CA ARG A 95 -0.54 -10.01 -2.34
C ARG A 95 0.33 -9.86 -3.57
N MET A 96 -0.19 -10.18 -4.75
CA MET A 96 0.51 -9.98 -6.01
C MET A 96 0.84 -8.50 -6.25
N GLN A 97 -0.08 -7.59 -5.97
CA GLN A 97 0.18 -6.15 -6.07
C GLN A 97 1.29 -5.71 -5.13
N MET A 98 1.25 -6.13 -3.87
CA MET A 98 2.29 -5.78 -2.89
C MET A 98 3.65 -6.34 -3.30
N HIS A 99 3.69 -7.60 -3.72
CA HIS A 99 4.90 -8.22 -4.25
C HIS A 99 5.45 -7.44 -5.45
N ALA A 100 4.59 -7.05 -6.41
CA ALA A 100 4.98 -6.28 -7.57
C ALA A 100 5.53 -4.88 -7.21
N VAL A 101 4.96 -4.22 -6.18
CA VAL A 101 5.50 -2.96 -5.65
C VAL A 101 6.90 -3.18 -5.06
N LEU A 102 7.05 -4.16 -4.17
CA LEU A 102 8.31 -4.43 -3.48
C LEU A 102 9.44 -4.88 -4.41
N THR A 103 9.11 -5.66 -5.44
CA THR A 103 10.06 -6.14 -6.46
C THR A 103 10.17 -5.21 -7.66
N LYS A 104 9.48 -4.06 -7.63
CA LYS A 104 9.52 -3.03 -8.67
C LYS A 104 9.13 -3.56 -10.07
N GLN A 105 8.15 -4.46 -10.14
CA GLN A 105 7.65 -5.06 -11.39
C GLN A 105 6.70 -4.12 -12.14
N ARG A 106 7.27 -3.15 -12.85
CA ARG A 106 6.53 -2.10 -13.57
C ARG A 106 5.48 -2.64 -14.54
N VAL A 107 5.82 -3.65 -15.35
CA VAL A 107 4.90 -4.21 -16.36
C VAL A 107 3.64 -4.77 -15.71
N LEU A 108 3.80 -5.57 -14.65
CA LEU A 108 2.68 -6.13 -13.91
C LEU A 108 1.83 -5.04 -13.24
N LEU A 109 2.46 -3.98 -12.72
CA LEU A 109 1.76 -2.83 -12.14
C LEU A 109 0.97 -2.03 -13.19
N ASP A 110 1.51 -1.88 -14.40
CA ASP A 110 0.80 -1.25 -15.52
C ASP A 110 -0.42 -2.11 -15.95
N CYS A 111 -0.29 -3.44 -15.97
CA CYS A 111 -1.44 -4.33 -16.18
C CYS A 111 -2.52 -4.13 -15.11
N PHE A 112 -2.15 -4.15 -13.82
CA PHE A 112 -3.11 -3.90 -12.73
C PHE A 112 -3.79 -2.53 -12.82
N ALA A 113 -3.05 -1.49 -13.21
CA ALA A 113 -3.60 -0.15 -13.40
C ALA A 113 -4.61 -0.12 -14.56
N TRP A 114 -4.28 -0.79 -15.67
CA TRP A 114 -5.13 -0.87 -16.85
C TRP A 114 -6.44 -1.64 -16.57
N PHE A 115 -6.37 -2.83 -15.98
CA PHE A 115 -7.55 -3.61 -15.58
C PHE A 115 -8.43 -2.86 -14.58
N GLY A 116 -7.82 -2.16 -13.62
CA GLY A 116 -8.56 -1.30 -12.68
C GLY A 116 -9.32 -0.17 -13.38
N GLY A 117 -8.71 0.44 -14.40
CA GLY A 117 -9.33 1.49 -15.21
C GLY A 117 -10.49 1.00 -16.08
N ILE A 118 -10.38 -0.21 -16.66
CA ILE A 118 -11.46 -0.84 -17.42
C ILE A 118 -12.67 -1.10 -16.52
N ARG A 119 -12.44 -1.69 -15.34
CA ARG A 119 -13.50 -2.01 -14.38
C ARG A 119 -14.22 -0.77 -13.83
N MET A 120 -13.51 0.35 -13.66
CA MET A 120 -14.13 1.62 -13.24
C MET A 120 -14.98 2.22 -14.35
N ARG A 121 -14.50 2.24 -15.60
CA ARG A 121 -15.28 2.70 -16.76
C ARG A 121 -16.54 1.87 -16.99
N ALA A 122 -16.45 0.55 -16.83
CA ALA A 122 -17.61 -0.35 -16.93
C ALA A 122 -18.66 -0.12 -15.83
N LYS A 123 -18.27 0.42 -14.66
CA LYS A 123 -19.20 0.68 -13.54
C LYS A 123 -19.83 2.06 -13.55
N HIS A 124 -19.17 3.06 -14.12
CA HIS A 124 -19.60 4.46 -14.03
C HIS A 124 -20.06 5.07 -15.35
N GLY A 125 -20.05 4.32 -16.46
CA GLY A 125 -20.34 4.88 -17.78
C GLY A 125 -19.18 5.76 -18.24
N ALA A 126 -18.99 5.86 -19.56
CA ALA A 126 -17.94 6.66 -20.16
C ALA A 126 -18.17 8.17 -19.96
#